data_AF-A0A937TF02-F1
#
_entry.id   AF-A0A937TF02-F1
#
_cell.length_a   1.000
_cell.length_b   1.000
_cell.length_c   1.000
_cell.angle_alpha   90.00
_cell.angle_beta   90.00
_cell.angle_gamma   90.00
#
_symmetry.space_group_name_H-M   'P 1'
#
loop_
_entity.id
_entity.type
_entity.pdbx_description
1 polymer ?
#
loop_
_entity_poly.entity_id
_entity_poly.type
_entity_poly.pdbx_seq_one_letter_code
_entity_poly.pdbx_strand_id
1 'polypeptide(L)'
;MSFLLLLRNKFKVVYTSVFFRIIVIVFLIHNVDFARRRIEGRYSHKGWQNKNYIDSIQPFEEITPYLRSIGIKKSDRVISLSDNSINISLYLMNQKGWTNYGISADSIIIKEKINLGAKYLLIYNKETYEERSIQPFIENKIGEFKNIDIYAL
;
A
#
# COMPACT_ATOMS: atom_id res chain seq x y z
N MET A 1 -27.78 -30.34 -11.45
CA MET A 1 -27.12 -31.20 -12.47
C MET A 1 -25.78 -30.55 -12.81
N SER A 2 -24.64 -31.20 -12.55
CA SER A 2 -23.31 -30.65 -12.88
C SER A 2 -23.05 -30.67 -14.38
N PHE A 3 -22.26 -29.71 -14.89
CA PHE A 3 -21.86 -29.62 -16.31
C PHE A 3 -21.28 -30.93 -16.85
N LEU A 4 -20.42 -31.61 -16.06
CA LEU A 4 -19.84 -32.90 -16.44
C LEU A 4 -20.86 -34.04 -16.50
N LEU A 5 -21.86 -34.02 -15.61
CA LEU A 5 -22.95 -35.00 -15.62
C LEU A 5 -23.87 -34.79 -16.83
N LEU A 6 -24.13 -33.54 -17.20
CA LEU A 6 -24.88 -33.20 -18.40
C LEU A 6 -24.14 -33.64 -19.67
N LEU A 7 -22.82 -33.38 -19.75
CA LEU A 7 -21.99 -33.80 -20.88
C LEU A 7 -21.95 -35.33 -21.00
N ARG A 8 -21.76 -36.05 -19.89
CA ARG A 8 -21.70 -37.51 -19.88
C ARG A 8 -23.03 -38.15 -20.30
N ASN A 9 -24.15 -37.61 -19.82
CA ASN A 9 -25.46 -38.25 -19.99
C ASN A 9 -26.15 -37.86 -21.31
N LYS A 10 -25.96 -36.62 -21.79
CA LYS A 10 -26.61 -36.14 -23.02
C LYS A 10 -25.68 -36.07 -24.24
N PHE A 11 -24.38 -35.93 -24.04
CA PHE A 11 -23.39 -35.75 -25.12
C PHE A 11 -22.24 -36.77 -25.03
N LYS A 12 -22.59 -38.05 -24.89
CA LYS A 12 -21.65 -39.14 -24.62
C LYS A 12 -20.50 -39.23 -25.64
N VAL A 13 -20.77 -39.03 -26.93
CA VAL A 13 -19.76 -39.06 -28.01
C VAL A 13 -18.70 -37.97 -27.82
N VAL A 14 -19.12 -36.76 -27.46
CA VAL A 14 -18.20 -35.62 -27.19
C VAL A 14 -17.40 -35.87 -25.92
N TYR A 15 -18.05 -36.38 -24.87
CA TYR A 15 -17.40 -36.68 -23.59
C TYR A 15 -16.32 -37.78 -23.69
N THR A 16 -16.54 -38.79 -24.54
CA THR A 16 -15.55 -39.86 -24.80
C THR A 16 -14.50 -39.48 -25.84
N SER A 17 -14.70 -38.38 -26.58
CA SER A 17 -13.77 -37.96 -27.64
C SER A 17 -12.41 -37.54 -27.07
N VAL A 18 -11.35 -38.16 -27.60
CA VAL A 18 -9.96 -37.81 -27.27
C VAL A 18 -9.65 -36.38 -27.70
N PHE A 19 -10.15 -35.95 -28.86
CA PHE A 19 -9.96 -34.59 -29.38
C PHE A 19 -10.56 -33.52 -28.45
N PHE A 20 -11.78 -33.74 -27.96
CA PHE A 20 -12.41 -32.83 -27.00
C PHE A 20 -11.59 -32.73 -25.70
N ARG A 21 -11.07 -33.85 -25.19
CA ARG A 21 -10.20 -33.84 -24.00
C ARG A 21 -8.91 -33.07 -24.23
N ILE A 22 -8.28 -33.21 -25.40
CA ILE A 22 -7.09 -32.44 -25.77
C ILE A 22 -7.41 -30.94 -25.78
N ILE A 23 -8.53 -30.53 -26.38
CA ILE A 23 -8.96 -29.12 -26.37
C ILE A 23 -9.15 -28.59 -24.95
N VAL A 24 -9.85 -29.35 -24.09
CA VAL A 24 -10.04 -28.95 -22.69
C VAL A 24 -8.71 -28.82 -21.95
N ILE A 25 -7.77 -29.76 -22.16
CA ILE A 25 -6.45 -29.69 -21.54
C ILE A 25 -5.68 -28.45 -22.02
N VAL A 26 -5.67 -28.18 -23.33
CA VAL A 26 -5.02 -26.99 -23.90
C VAL A 26 -5.65 -25.71 -23.36
N PHE A 27 -6.99 -25.65 -23.27
CA PHE A 27 -7.71 -24.53 -22.67
C PHE A 27 -7.32 -24.32 -21.20
N LEU A 28 -7.25 -25.39 -20.40
CA LEU A 28 -6.83 -25.31 -19.01
C LEU A 28 -5.39 -24.81 -18.86
N ILE A 29 -4.45 -25.34 -19.65
CA ILE A 29 -3.05 -24.89 -19.67
C ILE A 29 -2.98 -23.40 -20.02
N HIS A 30 -3.69 -22.97 -21.05
CA HIS A 30 -3.74 -21.56 -21.45
C HIS A 30 -4.28 -20.66 -20.33
N ASN A 31 -5.33 -21.08 -19.62
CA ASN A 31 -5.90 -20.30 -18.52
C ASN A 31 -4.93 -20.22 -17.32
N VAL A 32 -4.24 -21.31 -17.00
CA VAL A 32 -3.23 -21.33 -15.91
C VAL A 32 -2.07 -20.39 -16.25
N ASP A 33 -1.56 -20.45 -17.48
CA ASP A 33 -0.50 -19.56 -17.96
C ASP A 33 -0.95 -18.08 -17.99
N PHE A 34 -2.18 -17.82 -18.46
CA PHE A 34 -2.77 -16.49 -18.42
C PHE A 34 -2.89 -15.94 -16.99
N ALA A 35 -3.41 -16.75 -16.06
CA ALA A 35 -3.54 -16.38 -14.66
C ALA A 35 -2.16 -16.11 -14.03
N ARG A 36 -1.17 -16.97 -14.31
CA ARG A 36 0.22 -16.80 -13.86
C ARG A 36 0.79 -15.47 -14.33
N ARG A 37 0.75 -15.18 -15.63
CA ARG A 37 1.25 -13.90 -16.18
C ARG A 37 0.54 -12.70 -15.57
N ARG A 38 -0.76 -12.82 -15.26
CA ARG A 38 -1.53 -11.72 -14.66
C ARG A 38 -1.13 -11.47 -13.20
N ILE A 39 -0.92 -12.54 -12.43
CA ILE A 39 -0.43 -12.45 -11.04
C ILE A 39 0.99 -11.89 -11.05
N GLU A 40 1.90 -12.46 -11.85
CA GLU A 40 3.26 -11.96 -11.98
C GLU A 40 3.27 -10.48 -12.39
N GLY A 41 2.48 -10.07 -13.38
CA GLY A 41 2.38 -8.67 -13.76
C GLY A 41 1.86 -7.75 -12.65
N ARG A 42 0.89 -8.21 -11.85
CA ARG A 42 0.26 -7.39 -10.79
C ARG A 42 1.13 -7.25 -9.55
N TYR A 43 1.85 -8.30 -9.17
CA TYR A 43 2.64 -8.35 -7.93
C TYR A 43 4.15 -8.28 -8.17
N SER A 44 4.61 -8.25 -9.43
CA SER A 44 6.00 -8.02 -9.76
C SER A 44 6.48 -6.70 -9.19
N HIS A 45 7.73 -6.72 -8.71
CA HIS A 45 8.42 -5.52 -8.24
C HIS A 45 8.59 -4.45 -9.34
N LYS A 46 8.50 -4.87 -10.61
CA LYS A 46 8.59 -3.98 -11.78
C LYS A 46 7.21 -3.62 -12.35
N GLY A 47 6.14 -4.16 -11.79
CA GLY A 47 4.77 -3.92 -12.25
C GLY A 47 4.26 -2.55 -11.82
N TRP A 48 3.72 -1.77 -12.74
CA TRP A 48 3.17 -0.44 -12.42
C TRP A 48 2.03 -0.51 -11.38
N GLN A 49 1.30 -1.63 -11.33
CA GLN A 49 0.23 -1.85 -10.36
C GLN A 49 0.73 -1.96 -8.91
N ASN A 50 1.98 -2.40 -8.71
CA ASN A 50 2.58 -2.56 -7.38
C ASN A 50 3.51 -1.39 -7.01
N LYS A 51 3.73 -0.45 -7.93
CA LYS A 51 4.68 0.65 -7.76
C LYS A 51 4.40 1.47 -6.50
N ASN A 52 3.16 1.90 -6.28
CA ASN A 52 2.78 2.67 -5.09
C ASN A 52 3.03 1.90 -3.78
N TYR A 53 2.78 0.59 -3.77
CA TYR A 53 3.08 -0.22 -2.59
C TYR A 53 4.58 -0.22 -2.30
N ILE A 54 5.40 -0.49 -3.31
CA ILE A 54 6.87 -0.58 -3.17
C ILE A 54 7.47 0.77 -2.77
N ASP A 55 7.10 1.83 -3.49
CA ASP A 55 7.73 3.14 -3.35
C ASP A 55 7.23 3.89 -2.11
N SER A 56 6.00 3.63 -1.64
CA SER A 56 5.37 4.47 -0.61
C SER A 56 4.89 3.71 0.63
N ILE A 57 4.41 2.48 0.50
CA ILE A 57 3.73 1.76 1.61
C ILE A 57 4.67 0.78 2.31
N GLN A 58 5.44 0.00 1.56
CA GLN A 58 6.39 -0.99 2.06
C GLN A 58 7.36 -0.44 3.13
N PRO A 59 7.91 0.79 2.99
CA PRO A 59 8.73 1.40 4.04
C PRO A 59 8.05 1.46 5.42
N PHE A 60 6.73 1.70 5.48
CA PHE A 60 6.00 1.77 6.75
C PHE A 60 5.87 0.42 7.46
N GLU A 61 5.95 -0.71 6.74
CA GLU A 61 5.94 -2.04 7.35
C GLU A 61 7.21 -2.29 8.20
N GLU A 62 8.31 -1.63 7.84
CA GLU A 62 9.63 -1.84 8.44
C GLU A 62 10.11 -0.67 9.31
N ILE A 63 9.44 0.49 9.28
CA ILE A 63 9.92 1.71 9.96
C ILE A 63 9.85 1.61 11.48
N THR A 64 8.97 0.76 12.04
CA THR A 64 8.68 0.76 13.48
C THR A 64 9.94 0.61 14.37
N PRO A 65 10.85 -0.37 14.15
CA PRO A 65 12.08 -0.48 14.94
C PRO A 65 12.96 0.77 14.86
N TYR A 66 13.03 1.41 13.69
CA TYR A 66 13.80 2.64 13.50
C TYR A 66 13.22 3.81 14.31
N LEU A 67 11.88 3.99 14.29
CA LEU A 67 11.22 5.00 15.14
C LEU A 67 11.58 4.80 16.62
N ARG A 68 11.62 3.55 17.09
CA ARG A 68 12.00 3.24 18.47
C ARG A 68 13.48 3.55 18.74
N SER A 69 14.38 3.27 17.79
CA SER A 69 15.81 3.57 17.97
C SER A 69 16.11 5.06 18.05
N ILE A 70 15.31 5.92 17.41
CA ILE A 70 15.44 7.38 17.51
C ILE A 70 14.59 7.99 18.64
N GLY A 71 13.99 7.16 19.50
CA GLY A 71 13.32 7.60 20.72
C GLY A 71 11.83 7.94 20.58
N ILE A 72 11.23 7.80 19.40
CA ILE A 72 9.78 7.97 19.21
C ILE A 72 9.07 6.80 19.88
N LYS A 73 8.14 7.08 20.79
CA LYS A 73 7.39 6.05 21.52
C LYS A 73 6.10 5.72 20.78
N LYS A 74 5.60 4.50 20.98
CA LYS A 74 4.31 4.05 20.42
C LYS A 74 3.13 4.96 20.81
N SER A 75 3.21 5.56 22.00
CA SER A 75 2.19 6.46 22.54
C SER A 75 2.23 7.88 21.98
N ASP A 76 3.33 8.27 21.33
CA ASP A 76 3.43 9.60 20.74
C ASP A 76 2.44 9.74 19.59
N ARG A 77 1.96 10.96 19.34
CA ARG A 77 1.09 11.21 18.20
C ARG A 77 1.89 11.79 17.07
N VAL A 78 1.61 11.34 15.86
CA VAL A 78 2.30 11.80 14.65
C VAL A 78 1.33 12.35 13.63
N ILE A 79 1.82 13.19 12.74
CA ILE A 79 1.12 13.58 11.53
C ILE A 79 1.86 12.88 10.38
N SER A 80 1.15 12.07 9.59
CA SER A 80 1.70 11.43 8.39
C SER A 80 1.07 12.04 7.16
N LEU A 81 1.81 12.86 6.43
CA LEU A 81 1.33 13.44 5.18
C LEU A 81 1.60 12.49 4.02
N SER A 82 0.92 12.75 2.90
CA SER A 82 1.01 11.98 1.66
C SER A 82 0.39 10.57 1.70
N ASP A 83 -0.43 10.25 2.70
CA ASP A 83 -1.21 9.01 2.78
C ASP A 83 -2.33 8.99 1.72
N ASN A 84 -2.15 8.17 0.70
CA ASN A 84 -3.16 7.97 -0.36
C ASN A 84 -4.37 7.13 0.12
N SER A 85 -4.41 6.78 1.41
CA SER A 85 -5.51 6.12 2.09
C SER A 85 -6.00 6.96 3.28
N ILE A 86 -6.90 6.41 4.09
CA ILE A 86 -7.34 7.07 5.32
C ILE A 86 -6.27 6.99 6.41
N ASN A 87 -5.58 5.85 6.58
CA ASN A 87 -4.72 5.60 7.75
C ASN A 87 -3.69 4.46 7.60
N ILE A 88 -3.35 4.00 6.39
CA ILE A 88 -2.44 2.86 6.21
C ILE A 88 -1.06 3.13 6.80
N SER A 89 -0.53 4.35 6.65
CA SER A 89 0.77 4.75 7.21
C SER A 89 0.79 4.53 8.72
N LEU A 90 -0.16 5.14 9.44
CA LEU A 90 -0.34 5.05 10.89
C LEU A 90 -0.48 3.59 11.36
N TYR A 91 -1.27 2.80 10.64
CA TYR A 91 -1.49 1.39 10.95
C TYR A 91 -0.19 0.57 10.84
N LEU A 92 0.52 0.69 9.73
CA LEU A 92 1.72 -0.09 9.44
C LEU A 92 2.89 0.29 10.36
N MET A 93 3.07 1.58 10.68
CA MET A 93 4.09 2.01 11.64
C MET A 93 3.67 1.88 13.11
N ASN A 94 2.49 1.32 13.37
CA ASN A 94 1.94 1.07 14.71
C ASN A 94 1.97 2.34 15.58
N GLN A 95 1.46 3.45 15.04
CA GLN A 95 1.49 4.77 15.67
C GLN A 95 0.10 5.41 15.67
N LYS A 96 -0.20 6.18 16.72
CA LYS A 96 -1.43 6.99 16.77
C LYS A 96 -1.16 8.36 16.14
N GLY A 97 -2.19 8.99 15.58
CA GLY A 97 -2.00 10.27 14.94
C GLY A 97 -3.07 10.65 13.94
N TRP A 98 -2.66 11.46 12.98
CA TRP A 98 -3.50 11.95 11.90
C TRP A 98 -2.77 11.81 10.56
N THR A 99 -3.54 11.70 9.49
CA THR A 99 -3.03 11.70 8.12
C THR A 99 -3.47 12.97 7.39
N ASN A 100 -3.13 13.11 6.11
CA ASN A 100 -3.71 14.12 5.24
C ASN A 100 -5.25 14.04 5.15
N TYR A 101 -5.87 12.91 5.49
CA TYR A 101 -7.32 12.80 5.63
C TYR A 101 -7.81 13.66 6.81
N GLY A 102 -8.36 14.83 6.48
CA GLY A 102 -8.80 15.84 7.47
C GLY A 102 -7.74 16.89 7.85
N ILE A 103 -6.55 16.88 7.22
CA ILE A 103 -5.52 17.92 7.38
C ILE A 103 -5.29 18.70 6.09
N SER A 104 -5.35 18.07 4.91
CA SER A 104 -5.15 18.70 3.60
C SER A 104 -3.87 19.56 3.49
N ALA A 105 -2.82 19.23 4.24
CA ALA A 105 -1.60 20.04 4.37
C ALA A 105 -1.84 21.50 4.81
N ASP A 106 -2.95 21.83 5.48
CA ASP A 106 -3.23 23.19 5.95
C ASP A 106 -2.44 23.51 7.23
N SER A 107 -1.71 24.63 7.21
CA SER A 107 -0.87 25.06 8.34
C SER A 107 -1.65 25.35 9.63
N ILE A 108 -2.89 25.81 9.54
CA ILE A 108 -3.77 26.06 10.68
C ILE A 108 -4.18 24.72 11.30
N ILE A 109 -4.56 23.75 10.47
CA ILE A 109 -4.98 22.43 10.93
C ILE A 109 -3.78 21.67 11.53
N ILE A 110 -2.60 21.78 10.93
CA ILE A 110 -1.38 21.17 11.50
C ILE A 110 -1.09 21.75 12.88
N LYS A 111 -1.16 23.08 13.07
CA LYS A 111 -1.02 23.72 14.38
C LYS A 111 -2.05 23.23 15.39
N GLU A 112 -3.30 23.05 14.95
CA GLU A 112 -4.34 22.44 15.79
C GLU A 112 -3.94 21.03 16.25
N LYS A 113 -3.39 20.19 15.35
CA LYS A 113 -2.97 18.83 15.71
C LYS A 113 -1.74 18.81 16.62
N ILE A 114 -0.82 19.76 16.45
CA ILE A 114 0.28 20.01 17.40
C ILE A 114 -0.28 20.34 18.79
N ASN A 115 -1.28 21.24 18.87
CA ASN A 115 -1.96 21.55 20.14
C ASN A 115 -2.68 20.33 20.75
N LEU A 116 -3.12 19.38 19.92
CA LEU A 116 -3.68 18.10 20.35
C LEU A 116 -2.61 17.03 20.66
N GLY A 117 -1.33 17.40 20.67
CA GLY A 117 -0.21 16.57 21.09
C GLY A 117 0.50 15.80 19.98
N ALA A 118 0.36 16.19 18.72
CA ALA A 118 1.27 15.74 17.66
C ALA A 118 2.70 16.21 17.98
N LYS A 119 3.67 15.29 17.94
CA LYS A 119 5.08 15.55 18.25
C LYS A 119 6.00 15.42 17.05
N TYR A 120 5.55 14.70 16.03
CA TYR A 120 6.36 14.39 14.86
C TYR A 120 5.53 14.49 13.58
N LEU A 121 6.20 14.92 12.52
CA LEU A 121 5.68 14.97 11.16
C LEU A 121 6.46 14.00 10.28
N LEU A 122 5.75 13.14 9.57
CA LEU A 122 6.30 12.20 8.61
C LEU A 122 5.84 12.62 7.21
N ILE A 123 6.79 12.73 6.28
CA ILE A 123 6.54 13.05 4.86
C ILE A 123 7.29 12.04 4.02
N TYR A 124 6.64 11.47 3.00
CA TYR A 124 7.28 10.47 2.15
C TYR A 124 7.04 10.66 0.66
N ASN A 125 6.33 11.74 0.29
CA ASN A 125 6.13 12.15 -1.08
C ASN A 125 6.72 13.54 -1.31
N LYS A 126 7.48 13.69 -2.40
CA LYS A 126 8.16 14.93 -2.80
C LYS A 126 7.19 16.07 -3.06
N GLU A 127 6.01 15.77 -3.60
CA GLU A 127 5.00 16.80 -3.90
C GLU A 127 4.53 17.54 -2.63
N THR A 128 4.59 16.90 -1.46
CA THR A 128 4.20 17.54 -0.19
C THR A 128 5.14 18.67 0.24
N TYR A 129 6.40 18.67 -0.23
CA TYR A 129 7.33 19.76 0.05
C TYR A 129 7.04 21.01 -0.78
N GLU A 130 6.29 20.90 -1.87
CA GLU A 130 5.92 22.06 -2.69
C GLU A 130 4.83 22.91 -2.01
N GLU A 131 4.12 22.33 -1.03
CA GLU A 131 3.10 22.99 -0.24
C GLU A 131 3.73 24.01 0.72
N ARG A 132 3.48 25.31 0.47
CA ARG A 132 4.00 26.41 1.30
C ARG A 132 3.58 26.30 2.76
N SER A 133 2.42 25.72 3.01
CA SER A 133 1.85 25.50 4.34
C SER A 133 2.64 24.49 5.19
N ILE A 134 3.46 23.63 4.56
CA ILE A 134 4.29 22.64 5.25
C ILE A 134 5.65 23.19 5.68
N GLN A 135 6.15 24.22 4.99
CA GLN A 135 7.47 24.81 5.20
C GLN A 135 7.81 25.12 6.68
N PRO A 136 6.89 25.67 7.50
CA PRO A 136 7.19 25.97 8.90
C PRO A 136 7.42 24.73 9.80
N PHE A 137 7.07 23.53 9.32
CA PHE A 137 7.08 22.29 10.11
C PHE A 137 8.20 21.33 9.69
N ILE A 138 9.06 21.72 8.74
CA ILE A 138 10.11 20.88 8.17
C ILE A 138 11.53 21.39 8.48
N GLU A 139 11.67 22.29 9.46
CA GLU A 139 12.98 22.85 9.85
C GLU A 139 13.83 21.85 10.65
N ASN A 140 13.20 21.03 11.51
CA ASN A 140 13.89 20.16 12.45
C ASN A 140 13.80 18.68 12.05
N LYS A 141 14.58 18.28 11.02
CA LYS A 141 14.66 16.87 10.59
C LYS A 141 15.45 16.07 11.63
N ILE A 142 14.80 15.06 12.23
CA ILE A 142 15.39 14.20 13.26
C ILE A 142 15.77 12.81 12.74
N GLY A 143 15.31 12.45 11.54
CA GLY A 143 15.60 11.16 10.95
C GLY A 143 15.07 11.01 9.53
N GLU A 144 15.50 9.93 8.90
CA GLU A 144 15.08 9.50 7.58
C GLU A 144 15.12 7.97 7.55
N PHE A 145 14.03 7.37 7.07
CA PHE A 145 13.95 5.94 6.87
C PHE A 145 13.50 5.64 5.45
N LYS A 146 14.42 5.13 4.62
CA LYS A 146 14.21 4.94 3.18
C LYS A 146 13.81 6.27 2.54
N ASN A 147 12.55 6.44 2.15
CA ASN A 147 12.00 7.65 1.56
C ASN A 147 11.07 8.43 2.50
N ILE A 148 11.04 8.09 3.80
CA ILE A 148 10.21 8.75 4.80
C ILE A 148 11.10 9.68 5.63
N ASP A 149 10.86 10.97 5.51
CA ASP A 149 11.49 12.00 6.35
C ASP A 149 10.69 12.19 7.62
N ILE A 150 11.39 12.40 8.73
CA ILE A 150 10.81 12.56 10.05
C ILE A 150 11.30 13.87 10.65
N TYR A 151 10.35 14.72 11.01
CA TYR A 151 10.58 16.02 11.61
C TYR A 151 10.00 16.05 13.03
N ALA A 152 10.70 16.72 13.94
CA ALA A 152 10.14 17.07 15.24
C ALA A 152 9.33 18.37 15.11
N LEU A 153 8.13 18.37 15.69
CA LEU A 153 7.19 19.50 15.72
C LEU A 153 7.24 20.27 17.04
#